data_AF-A0A966RJS1-F1
#
_entry.id   AF-A0A966RJS1-F1
#
_cell.length_a   1.000
_cell.length_b   1.000
_cell.length_c   1.000
_cell.angle_alpha   90.00
_cell.angle_beta   90.00
_cell.angle_gamma   90.00
#
_symmetry.space_group_name_H-M   'P 1'
#
loop_
_entity.id
_entity.type
_entity.pdbx_description
1 polymer ?
#
loop_
_entity_poly.entity_id
_entity_poly.type
_entity_poly.pdbx_seq_one_letter_code
_entity_poly.pdbx_strand_id
1 'polypeptide(L)'
;FIISTGEQHTVREFVEKAFEVLSIKITWEGKGANEKGIDSKTGKVIVEIDPKYYRPTEVETLLGDPTKAKTVLGWDPKETSFDQLVKLMVESDIKQVENENYFKQSHD
;
A
#
# COMPACT_ATOMS: atom_id res chain seq x y z
N PHE A 1 -1.80 -16.64 20.75
CA PHE A 1 -1.37 -15.23 20.91
C PHE A 1 -1.86 -14.46 19.69
N ILE A 2 -2.26 -13.19 19.84
CA ILE A 2 -2.53 -12.31 18.69
C ILE A 2 -1.21 -11.62 18.33
N ILE A 3 -0.84 -11.66 17.05
CA ILE A 3 0.36 -11.03 16.52
C ILE A 3 -0.10 -10.01 15.49
N SER A 4 0.02 -8.72 15.82
CA SER A 4 -0.50 -7.63 14.99
C SER A 4 0.08 -6.31 15.48
N THR A 5 0.44 -5.38 14.60
CA THR A 5 1.02 -4.08 14.97
C THR A 5 0.21 -3.29 16.00
N GLY A 6 -1.12 -3.47 16.02
CA GLY A 6 -2.04 -2.66 16.81
C GLY A 6 -2.37 -1.33 16.13
N GLU A 7 -2.02 -1.20 14.85
CA GLU A 7 -2.29 -0.07 13.98
C GLU A 7 -3.16 -0.55 12.81
N GLN A 8 -4.01 0.33 12.29
CA GLN A 8 -4.79 0.08 11.09
C GLN A 8 -4.65 1.26 10.14
N HIS A 9 -4.60 0.97 8.85
CA HIS A 9 -4.48 1.96 7.78
C HIS A 9 -5.49 1.63 6.69
N THR A 10 -5.93 2.66 5.97
CA THR A 10 -6.87 2.46 4.86
C THR A 10 -6.12 2.03 3.59
N VAL A 11 -6.84 1.39 2.66
CA VAL A 11 -6.28 1.11 1.32
C VAL A 11 -5.86 2.41 0.62
N ARG A 12 -6.64 3.49 0.79
CA ARG A 12 -6.30 4.81 0.24
C ARG A 12 -4.96 5.31 0.76
N GLU A 13 -4.75 5.27 2.06
CA GLU A 13 -3.50 5.71 2.69
C GLU A 13 -2.30 4.89 2.20
N PHE A 14 -2.46 3.56 2.07
CA PHE A 14 -1.41 2.71 1.50
C PHE A 14 -1.04 3.15 0.07
N VAL A 15 -2.03 3.41 -0.76
CA VAL A 15 -1.83 3.90 -2.14
C VAL A 15 -1.12 5.25 -2.14
N GLU A 16 -1.57 6.21 -1.33
CA GLU A 16 -0.94 7.52 -1.21
C GLU A 16 0.54 7.41 -0.79
N LYS A 17 0.84 6.61 0.23
CA LYS A 17 2.21 6.37 0.71
C LYS A 17 3.08 5.69 -0.34
N ALA A 18 2.54 4.74 -1.09
CA ALA A 18 3.28 4.06 -2.14
C ALA A 18 3.68 5.02 -3.28
N PHE A 19 2.77 5.90 -3.71
CA PHE A 19 3.08 6.92 -4.71
C PHE A 19 3.98 8.04 -4.16
N GLU A 20 3.89 8.36 -2.86
CA GLU A 20 4.78 9.33 -2.21
C GLU A 20 6.26 8.88 -2.24
N VAL A 21 6.54 7.57 -2.12
CA VAL A 21 7.90 7.01 -2.30
C VAL A 21 8.47 7.36 -3.68
N LEU A 22 7.61 7.46 -4.69
CA LEU A 22 7.95 7.87 -6.06
C LEU A 22 7.86 9.38 -6.29
N SER A 23 7.67 10.19 -5.24
CA SER A 23 7.45 11.63 -5.33
C SER A 23 6.24 12.04 -6.19
N ILE A 24 5.24 11.16 -6.27
CA ILE A 24 3.96 11.40 -6.94
C ILE A 24 2.92 11.73 -5.88
N LYS A 25 2.32 12.91 -6.00
CA LYS A 25 1.22 13.32 -5.11
C LYS A 25 -0.10 12.97 -5.78
N ILE A 26 -0.99 12.29 -5.05
CA ILE A 26 -2.33 11.97 -5.54
C ILE A 26 -3.31 13.03 -5.07
N THR A 27 -4.16 13.48 -5.99
CA THR A 27 -5.41 14.19 -5.70
C THR A 27 -6.57 13.25 -6.01
N TRP A 28 -7.53 13.14 -5.10
CA TRP A 28 -8.72 12.31 -5.30
C TRP A 28 -9.91 13.15 -5.76
N GLU A 29 -10.56 12.70 -6.84
CA GLU A 29 -11.74 13.34 -7.39
C GLU A 29 -12.84 12.30 -7.65
N GLY A 30 -14.10 12.70 -7.48
CA GLY A 30 -15.25 11.78 -7.58
C GLY A 30 -15.58 11.10 -6.25
N LYS A 31 -16.47 10.10 -6.30
CA LYS A 31 -16.96 9.35 -5.14
C LYS A 31 -17.36 7.92 -5.53
N GLY A 32 -17.19 6.98 -4.60
CA GLY A 32 -17.56 5.57 -4.81
C GLY A 32 -16.87 4.99 -6.04
N ALA A 33 -17.58 4.20 -6.86
CA ALA A 33 -17.00 3.60 -8.06
C ALA A 33 -16.51 4.62 -9.12
N ASN A 34 -16.94 5.88 -9.05
CA ASN A 34 -16.50 6.95 -9.95
C ASN A 34 -15.30 7.74 -9.41
N GLU A 35 -14.77 7.37 -8.23
CA GLU A 35 -13.61 8.03 -7.66
C GLU A 35 -12.32 7.65 -8.40
N LYS A 36 -11.45 8.63 -8.59
CA LYS A 36 -10.17 8.51 -9.30
C LYS A 36 -9.05 9.16 -8.51
N GLY A 37 -7.88 8.52 -8.53
CA GLY A 37 -6.63 9.11 -8.06
C GLY A 37 -5.88 9.72 -9.25
N ILE A 38 -5.62 11.01 -9.17
CA ILE A 38 -4.98 11.81 -10.22
C ILE A 38 -3.62 12.26 -9.72
N ASP A 39 -2.57 12.08 -10.53
CA ASP A 39 -1.26 12.68 -10.26
C ASP A 39 -1.39 14.21 -10.33
N SER A 40 -1.20 14.88 -9.18
CA SER A 40 -1.34 16.33 -9.06
C SER A 40 -0.41 17.11 -9.99
N LYS A 41 0.72 16.52 -10.43
CA LYS A 41 1.70 17.19 -11.31
C LYS A 41 1.32 17.07 -12.78
N THR A 42 0.87 15.90 -13.21
CA THR A 42 0.65 15.59 -14.63
C THR A 42 -0.81 15.64 -15.05
N GLY A 43 -1.75 15.63 -14.10
CA GLY A 43 -3.18 15.53 -14.37
C GLY A 43 -3.62 14.16 -14.88
N LYS A 44 -2.72 13.17 -14.89
CA LYS A 44 -3.03 11.81 -15.35
C LYS A 44 -3.79 11.05 -14.26
N VAL A 45 -4.82 10.31 -14.67
CA VAL A 45 -5.46 9.32 -13.82
C VAL A 45 -4.49 8.14 -13.64
N ILE A 46 -4.15 7.83 -12.39
CA ILE A 46 -3.21 6.78 -12.00
C ILE A 46 -3.86 5.71 -11.13
N VAL A 47 -5.07 5.97 -10.60
CA VAL A 47 -5.88 5.01 -9.85
C VAL A 47 -7.34 5.16 -10.25
N GLU A 48 -8.00 4.04 -10.53
CA GLU A 48 -9.46 3.96 -10.77
C GLU A 48 -10.06 2.82 -9.95
N ILE A 49 -11.33 2.95 -9.59
CA ILE A 49 -12.06 1.93 -8.84
C ILE A 49 -12.86 1.06 -9.80
N ASP A 50 -12.61 -0.24 -9.77
CA ASP A 50 -13.35 -1.23 -10.55
C ASP A 50 -14.23 -2.08 -9.61
N PRO A 51 -15.57 -1.97 -9.69
CA PRO A 51 -16.50 -2.74 -8.85
C PRO A 51 -16.31 -4.26 -8.93
N LYS A 52 -15.65 -4.79 -9.97
CA LYS A 52 -15.34 -6.22 -10.06
C LYS A 52 -14.47 -6.73 -8.90
N TYR A 53 -13.71 -5.84 -8.25
CA TYR A 53 -12.86 -6.19 -7.12
C TYR A 53 -13.59 -6.12 -5.77
N TYR A 54 -14.85 -5.70 -5.74
CA TYR A 54 -15.65 -5.71 -4.53
C TYR A 54 -15.99 -7.14 -4.12
N ARG A 55 -15.86 -7.43 -2.84
CA ARG A 55 -16.19 -8.76 -2.30
C ARG A 55 -17.68 -8.81 -1.98
N PRO A 56 -18.38 -9.93 -2.26
CA PRO A 56 -19.78 -10.11 -1.86
C PRO A 56 -20.00 -10.01 -0.34
N THR A 57 -18.94 -10.23 0.44
CA THR A 57 -18.93 -10.05 1.89
C THR A 57 -17.66 -9.31 2.25
N GLU A 58 -17.79 -8.07 2.71
CA GLU A 58 -16.65 -7.22 3.03
C GLU A 58 -16.27 -7.35 4.51
N VAL A 59 -14.98 -7.25 4.79
CA VAL A 59 -14.47 -7.10 6.16
C VAL A 59 -14.01 -5.66 6.30
N GLU A 60 -14.87 -4.83 6.89
CA GLU A 60 -14.67 -3.39 6.97
C GLU A 60 -13.45 -2.97 7.80
N THR A 61 -13.11 -3.72 8.85
CA THR A 61 -11.98 -3.39 9.74
C THR A 61 -11.40 -4.64 10.40
N LEU A 62 -10.08 -4.65 10.52
CA LEU A 62 -9.33 -5.60 11.31
C LEU A 62 -8.31 -4.82 12.15
N LEU A 63 -8.47 -4.87 13.46
CA LEU A 63 -7.52 -4.28 14.41
C LEU A 63 -7.24 -5.30 15.52
N GLY A 64 -6.02 -5.83 15.52
CA GLY A 64 -5.59 -6.80 16.52
C GLY A 64 -5.04 -6.14 17.77
N ASP A 65 -5.35 -6.71 18.94
CA ASP A 65 -4.73 -6.36 20.23
C ASP A 65 -3.59 -7.34 20.56
N PRO A 66 -2.32 -6.95 20.42
CA PRO A 66 -1.18 -7.81 20.69
C PRO A 66 -0.71 -7.79 22.16
N THR A 67 -1.47 -7.20 23.10
CA THR A 67 -1.04 -7.00 24.51
C THR A 67 -0.50 -8.29 25.13
N LYS A 68 -1.20 -9.43 24.95
CA LYS A 68 -0.74 -10.72 25.49
C LYS A 68 0.59 -11.18 24.90
N ALA A 69 0.84 -10.94 23.61
CA ALA A 69 2.09 -11.33 22.95
C ALA A 69 3.25 -10.44 23.38
N LYS A 70 3.03 -9.11 23.49
CA LYS A 70 4.01 -8.16 24.03
C LYS A 70 4.48 -8.59 25.42
N THR A 71 3.54 -8.84 26.32
CA THR A 71 3.86 -9.13 27.73
C THR A 71 4.53 -10.48 27.94
N VAL A 72 4.06 -11.54 27.26
CA VAL A 72 4.53 -12.91 27.53
C VAL A 72 5.72 -13.31 26.67
N LEU A 73 5.78 -12.82 25.43
CA LEU A 73 6.78 -13.25 24.44
C LEU A 73 7.81 -12.16 24.13
N GLY A 74 7.67 -10.95 24.68
CA GLY A 74 8.51 -9.81 24.32
C GLY A 74 8.33 -9.36 22.87
N TRP A 75 7.19 -9.67 22.26
CA TRP A 75 6.93 -9.35 20.85
C TRP A 75 6.94 -7.82 20.63
N ASP A 76 7.70 -7.36 19.63
CA ASP A 76 7.80 -5.95 19.23
C ASP A 76 7.44 -5.79 17.74
N PRO A 77 6.30 -5.17 17.39
CA PRO A 77 5.94 -4.88 16.00
C PRO A 77 6.70 -3.72 15.40
N LYS A 78 7.33 -2.89 16.23
CA LYS A 78 7.73 -1.55 15.85
C LYS A 78 9.08 -1.51 15.13
N GLU A 79 9.77 -2.65 15.03
CA GLU A 79 11.01 -2.77 14.27
C GLU A 79 10.84 -2.39 12.79
N THR A 80 9.64 -2.61 12.22
CA THR A 80 9.29 -2.13 10.89
C THR A 80 7.95 -1.41 10.95
N SER A 81 7.97 -0.08 10.78
CA SER A 81 6.74 0.70 10.72
C SER A 81 5.97 0.47 9.42
N PHE A 82 4.70 0.88 9.39
CA PHE A 82 3.89 0.88 8.18
C PHE A 82 4.56 1.63 7.02
N ASP A 83 5.02 2.87 7.25
CA ASP A 83 5.69 3.68 6.23
C ASP A 83 6.98 3.01 5.72
N GLN A 84 7.75 2.36 6.61
CA GLN A 84 8.96 1.64 6.22
C GLN A 84 8.63 0.39 5.40
N LEU A 85 7.58 -0.34 5.76
CA LEU A 85 7.11 -1.50 5.00
C LEU A 85 6.68 -1.09 3.59
N VAL A 86 5.86 -0.04 3.45
CA VAL A 86 5.43 0.48 2.14
C VAL A 86 6.64 0.84 1.28
N LYS A 87 7.60 1.56 1.85
CA LYS A 87 8.85 1.92 1.16
C LYS A 87 9.63 0.70 0.68
N LEU A 88 9.84 -0.30 1.55
CA LEU A 88 10.56 -1.52 1.21
C LEU A 88 9.89 -2.29 0.06
N MET A 89 8.56 -2.37 0.06
CA MET A 89 7.79 -3.02 -1.00
C MET A 89 7.96 -2.30 -2.34
N VAL A 90 7.75 -0.98 -2.37
CA VAL A 90 7.86 -0.18 -3.60
C VAL A 90 9.29 -0.22 -4.16
N GLU A 91 10.31 -0.06 -3.32
CA GLU A 91 11.71 -0.15 -3.77
C GLU A 91 12.06 -1.54 -4.33
N SER A 92 11.47 -2.60 -3.77
CA SER A 92 11.65 -3.96 -4.29
C SER A 92 11.03 -4.13 -5.68
N ASP A 93 9.79 -3.65 -5.87
CA ASP A 93 9.10 -3.73 -7.16
C ASP A 93 9.81 -2.91 -8.24
N ILE A 94 10.32 -1.72 -7.92
CA ILE A 94 11.13 -0.91 -8.86
C ILE A 94 12.34 -1.70 -9.34
N LYS A 95 13.12 -2.28 -8.41
CA LYS A 95 14.30 -3.09 -8.75
C LYS A 95 13.93 -4.28 -9.64
N GLN A 96 12.79 -4.92 -9.38
CA GLN A 96 12.32 -6.02 -10.20
C GLN A 96 12.02 -5.55 -11.64
N VAL A 97 11.26 -4.46 -11.79
CA VAL A 97 10.89 -3.91 -13.11
C VAL A 97 12.12 -3.41 -13.88
N GLU A 98 13.07 -2.77 -13.21
CA GLU A 98 14.34 -2.35 -13.82
C GLU A 98 15.13 -3.53 -14.38
N ASN A 99 15.22 -4.63 -13.62
CA ASN A 99 15.87 -5.85 -14.07
C ASN A 99 15.16 -6.46 -15.29
N GLU A 100 13.82 -6.54 -15.27
CA GLU A 100 13.04 -7.05 -16.40
C GLU A 100 13.23 -6.21 -17.67
N ASN A 101 13.28 -4.88 -17.54
CA ASN A 101 13.52 -3.97 -18.66
C ASN A 101 14.94 -4.15 -19.23
N TYR A 102 15.94 -4.35 -18.37
CA TYR A 102 17.31 -4.66 -18.79
C TYR A 102 17.39 -5.96 -19.60
N PHE A 103 16.66 -7.01 -19.19
CA PHE A 103 16.59 -8.27 -19.93
C PHE A 103 15.92 -8.12 -21.30
N LYS A 104 14.84 -7.34 -21.40
CA LYS A 104 14.18 -7.07 -22.69
C LYS A 104 15.09 -6.30 -23.66
N GLN A 105 15.76 -5.26 -23.20
CA GLN A 105 16.66 -4.44 -24.04
C GLN A 105 17.93 -5.16 -24.50
N SER A 106 18.37 -6.20 -23.78
CA SER A 106 19.60 -6.94 -24.12
C SER A 106 19.37 -8.11 -25.09
N HIS A 107 18.11 -8.43 -25.39
CA HIS A 107 17.72 -9.53 -26.29
C HIS A 107 16.97 -9.04 -27.55
N ASP A 108 16.90 -7.73 -27.75
CA ASP A 108 16.52 -7.06 -29.01
C ASP A 108 17.79 -6.57 -29.75
#